data_AF-A0AA46B077-F1
#
_entry.id   AF-A0AA46B077-F1
#
_cell.length_a   1.000
_cell.length_b   1.000
_cell.length_c   1.000
_cell.angle_alpha   90.00
_cell.angle_beta   90.00
_cell.angle_gamma   90.00
#
_symmetry.space_group_name_H-M   'P 1'
#
loop_
_entity.id
_entity.type
_entity.pdbx_description
1 polymer ?
#
loop_
_entity_poly.entity_id
_entity_poly.type
_entity_poly.pdbx_seq_one_letter_code
_entity_poly.pdbx_strand_id
1 'polypeptide(L)'
;MIVAFLNQKGGVGKTTLATQIAGELALRGQHVILLDADPQGSSLDWTQRRSQQGLPRLFSAVGLARETLHQEAPELARRADHVIIDGPPRIAALARSALLAAERVLIPVQPSPYDVWASAEMVALIREAQVFRPALRAAFVINRRVSTTIIGREARQSLAEQPLPALRAEVRRGAPAHRLRRQRGRWSACTRDCAGQRSCARDRRAGGRTAAVADMTAKQPPRGKRVGIGVRPPANPHAEAWIRQGDADALNKGDLYTARLTLDVTPALRARIKIVAFGQGVTVAKLLRGLLEREFPDKRPENLP
;
A
#
# COMPACT_ATOMS: atom_id res chain seq x y z
N MET A 1 4.08 2.85 -23.93
CA MET A 1 3.14 2.79 -22.77
C MET A 1 3.86 3.22 -21.50
N ILE A 2 3.30 4.16 -20.73
CA ILE A 2 3.86 4.63 -19.45
C ILE A 2 3.06 4.08 -18.26
N VAL A 3 3.73 3.36 -17.34
CA VAL A 3 3.13 2.78 -16.12
C VAL A 3 3.86 3.30 -14.89
N ALA A 4 3.14 3.87 -13.92
CA ALA A 4 3.71 4.35 -12.66
C ALA A 4 3.29 3.50 -11.46
N PHE A 5 4.24 3.24 -10.56
CA PHE A 5 4.01 2.57 -9.28
C PHE A 5 4.03 3.59 -8.16
N LEU A 6 2.86 3.99 -7.67
CA LEU A 6 2.71 5.13 -6.76
C LEU A 6 1.96 4.73 -5.48
N ASN A 7 2.47 5.20 -4.34
CA ASN A 7 1.80 5.15 -3.05
C ASN A 7 2.57 6.06 -2.07
N GLN A 8 1.85 6.89 -1.32
CA GLN A 8 2.42 7.74 -0.27
C GLN A 8 3.08 6.93 0.85
N LYS A 9 2.59 5.71 1.12
CA LYS A 9 3.18 4.83 2.11
C LYS A 9 4.50 4.21 1.61
N GLY A 10 5.54 4.33 2.43
CA GLY A 10 6.82 3.63 2.23
C GLY A 10 6.69 2.12 2.49
N GLY A 11 7.55 1.31 1.89
CA GLY A 11 7.63 -0.14 2.19
C GLY A 11 6.49 -1.01 1.66
N VAL A 12 5.57 -0.48 0.85
CA VAL A 12 4.52 -1.26 0.17
C VAL A 12 5.03 -2.05 -1.06
N GLY A 13 6.30 -1.86 -1.43
CA GLY A 13 6.99 -2.58 -2.50
C GLY A 13 6.79 -2.00 -3.89
N LYS A 14 6.76 -0.65 -4.02
CA LYS A 14 6.75 0.08 -5.31
C LYS A 14 7.94 -0.33 -6.19
N THR A 15 9.16 -0.07 -5.71
CA THR A 15 10.44 -0.45 -6.34
C THR A 15 10.50 -1.93 -6.70
N THR A 16 10.04 -2.80 -5.79
CA THR A 16 10.04 -4.25 -6.04
C THR A 16 9.12 -4.60 -7.21
N LEU A 17 7.91 -4.05 -7.27
CA LEU A 17 7.01 -4.34 -8.39
C LEU A 17 7.48 -3.68 -9.69
N ALA A 18 8.00 -2.45 -9.61
CA ALA A 18 8.53 -1.74 -10.77
C ALA A 18 9.68 -2.51 -11.45
N THR A 19 10.68 -2.93 -10.67
CA THR A 19 11.83 -3.71 -11.17
C THR A 19 11.44 -5.09 -11.70
N GLN A 20 10.50 -5.79 -11.03
CA GLN A 20 10.03 -7.12 -11.47
C GLN A 20 9.21 -7.05 -12.75
N ILE A 21 8.30 -6.07 -12.86
CA ILE A 21 7.51 -5.87 -14.08
C ILE A 21 8.40 -5.42 -15.24
N ALA A 22 9.35 -4.52 -14.99
CA ALA A 22 10.33 -4.13 -16.02
C ALA A 22 11.14 -5.33 -16.51
N GLY A 23 11.61 -6.17 -15.58
CA GLY A 23 12.33 -7.40 -15.91
C GLY A 23 11.50 -8.39 -16.72
N GLU A 24 10.24 -8.64 -16.34
CA GLU A 24 9.36 -9.55 -17.07
C GLU A 24 9.01 -9.05 -18.48
N LEU A 25 8.78 -7.75 -18.65
CA LEU A 25 8.53 -7.15 -19.98
C LEU A 25 9.77 -7.26 -20.87
N ALA A 26 10.95 -6.97 -20.32
CA ALA A 26 12.21 -7.16 -21.02
C ALA A 26 12.49 -8.61 -21.42
N LEU A 27 12.18 -9.57 -20.54
CA LEU A 27 12.29 -11.01 -20.83
C LEU A 27 11.33 -11.48 -21.93
N ARG A 28 10.30 -10.69 -22.25
CA ARG A 28 9.41 -10.91 -23.39
C ARG A 28 9.90 -10.24 -24.68
N GLY A 29 11.11 -9.68 -24.66
CA GLY A 29 11.74 -9.03 -25.82
C GLY A 29 11.29 -7.58 -26.04
N GLN A 30 10.64 -6.94 -25.07
CA GLN A 30 10.20 -5.55 -25.19
C GLN A 30 11.29 -4.59 -24.71
N HIS A 31 11.39 -3.42 -25.35
CA HIS A 31 12.30 -2.37 -24.93
C HIS A 31 11.70 -1.60 -23.74
N VAL A 32 12.37 -1.68 -22.59
CA VAL A 32 11.89 -1.12 -21.32
C VAL A 32 12.87 -0.11 -20.77
N ILE A 33 12.35 1.03 -20.31
CA ILE A 33 13.06 2.04 -19.53
C ILE A 33 12.42 2.13 -18.14
N LEU A 34 13.22 1.96 -17.09
CA LEU A 34 12.83 2.19 -15.70
C LEU A 34 13.30 3.59 -15.26
N LEU A 35 12.38 4.44 -14.84
CA LEU A 35 12.63 5.75 -14.27
C LEU A 35 12.54 5.67 -12.76
N ASP A 36 13.65 5.94 -12.09
CA ASP A 36 13.70 6.08 -10.64
C ASP A 36 13.36 7.52 -10.27
N ALA A 37 12.11 7.76 -9.86
CA ALA A 37 11.66 9.06 -9.41
C ALA A 37 11.78 9.22 -7.89
N ASP A 38 12.38 8.25 -7.19
CA ASP A 38 12.68 8.35 -5.76
C ASP A 38 14.08 8.92 -5.54
N PRO A 39 14.23 10.04 -4.81
CA PRO A 39 15.55 10.55 -4.44
C PRO A 39 16.44 9.53 -3.70
N GLN A 40 15.85 8.50 -3.09
CA GLN A 40 16.60 7.41 -2.46
C GLN A 40 17.26 6.45 -3.45
N GLY A 41 16.90 6.47 -4.74
CA GLY A 41 17.60 5.71 -5.80
C GLY A 41 17.55 4.19 -5.67
N SER A 42 16.56 3.64 -4.94
CA SER A 42 16.52 2.22 -4.60
C SER A 42 16.46 1.29 -5.83
N SER A 43 15.86 1.74 -6.93
CA SER A 43 15.75 0.93 -8.15
C SER A 43 17.04 0.98 -8.98
N LEU A 44 17.75 2.12 -8.95
CA LEU A 44 19.08 2.28 -9.54
C LEU A 44 20.10 1.40 -8.83
N ASP A 45 20.13 1.47 -7.49
CA ASP A 45 21.01 0.65 -6.66
C ASP A 45 20.80 -0.84 -6.95
N TRP A 46 19.54 -1.27 -7.06
CA TRP A 46 19.20 -2.65 -7.40
C TRP A 46 19.74 -3.05 -8.78
N THR A 47 19.60 -2.17 -9.78
CA THR A 47 20.07 -2.42 -11.14
C THR A 47 21.60 -2.47 -11.19
N GLN A 48 22.27 -1.57 -10.47
CA GLN A 48 23.73 -1.51 -10.39
C GLN A 48 24.33 -2.76 -9.76
N ARG A 49 23.73 -3.24 -8.65
CA ARG A 49 24.17 -4.49 -7.99
C ARG A 49 24.07 -5.70 -8.91
N ARG A 50 23.03 -5.78 -9.75
CA ARG A 50 22.92 -6.86 -10.75
C ARG A 50 24.04 -6.81 -11.77
N SER A 51 24.39 -5.61 -12.24
CA SER A 51 25.50 -5.42 -13.18
C SER A 51 26.83 -5.85 -12.57
N GLN A 52 27.07 -5.51 -11.30
CA GLN A 52 28.28 -5.90 -10.56
C GLN A 52 28.38 -7.42 -10.37
N GLN A 53 27.24 -8.12 -10.30
CA GLN A 53 27.18 -9.58 -10.24
C GLN A 53 27.30 -10.26 -11.62
N GLY A 54 27.57 -9.50 -12.69
CA GLY A 54 27.68 -10.02 -14.05
C GLY A 54 26.35 -10.51 -14.64
N LEU A 55 25.21 -10.13 -14.05
CA LEU A 55 23.90 -10.51 -14.56
C LEU A 55 23.54 -9.68 -15.80
N PRO A 56 22.84 -10.27 -16.79
CA PRO A 56 22.42 -9.54 -17.98
C PRO A 56 21.60 -8.29 -17.66
N ARG A 57 21.90 -7.19 -18.36
CA ARG A 57 21.13 -5.96 -18.30
C ARG A 57 19.83 -6.15 -19.07
N LEU A 58 18.76 -6.46 -18.35
CA LEU A 58 17.44 -6.70 -18.94
C LEU A 58 16.80 -5.41 -19.49
N PHE A 59 17.01 -4.28 -18.83
CA PHE A 59 16.41 -2.99 -19.19
C PHE A 59 17.32 -1.82 -18.82
N SER A 60 17.04 -0.63 -19.38
CA SER A 60 17.73 0.60 -19.01
C SER A 60 17.08 1.20 -17.75
N ALA A 61 17.89 1.68 -16.80
CA ALA A 61 17.42 2.37 -15.61
C ALA A 61 18.04 3.77 -15.55
N VAL A 62 17.21 4.79 -15.29
CA VAL A 62 17.59 6.20 -15.31
C VAL A 62 17.02 6.89 -14.08
N GLY A 63 17.86 7.65 -13.38
CA GLY A 63 17.41 8.48 -12.24
C GLY A 63 16.77 9.76 -12.71
N LEU A 64 15.54 10.01 -12.27
CA LEU A 64 14.76 11.20 -12.64
C LEU A 64 13.83 11.64 -11.50
N ALA A 65 14.41 11.95 -10.34
CA ALA A 65 13.67 12.52 -9.21
C ALA A 65 13.47 14.05 -9.37
N ARG A 66 12.76 14.46 -10.43
CA ARG A 66 12.49 15.88 -10.75
C ARG A 66 11.01 16.15 -10.92
N GLU A 67 10.56 17.33 -10.48
CA GLU A 67 9.16 17.73 -10.65
C GLU A 67 8.76 17.93 -12.12
N THR A 68 9.74 18.01 -13.03
CA THR A 68 9.59 18.04 -14.48
C THR A 68 9.46 16.66 -15.13
N LEU A 69 9.40 15.56 -14.37
CA LEU A 69 9.31 14.20 -14.91
C LEU A 69 8.20 14.01 -15.96
N HIS A 70 7.06 14.69 -15.80
CA HIS A 70 5.96 14.68 -16.79
C HIS A 70 6.33 15.20 -18.19
N GLN A 71 7.39 15.99 -18.32
CA GLN A 71 7.90 16.53 -19.60
C GLN A 71 8.92 15.57 -20.22
N GLU A 72 9.75 14.93 -19.41
CA GLU A 72 10.85 14.07 -19.85
C GLU A 72 10.41 12.60 -20.09
N ALA A 73 9.45 12.09 -19.31
CA ALA A 73 8.98 10.70 -19.47
C ALA A 73 8.31 10.42 -20.84
N PRO A 74 7.50 11.33 -21.42
CA PRO A 74 6.97 11.15 -22.79
C PRO A 74 8.07 11.07 -23.85
N GLU A 75 9.14 11.85 -23.70
CA GLU A 75 10.29 11.84 -24.60
C GLU A 75 10.99 10.47 -24.61
N LEU A 76 11.17 9.89 -23.44
CA LEU A 76 11.73 8.55 -23.28
C LEU A 76 10.78 7.47 -23.81
N ALA A 77 9.47 7.66 -23.67
CA ALA A 77 8.47 6.77 -24.21
C ALA A 77 8.46 6.72 -25.76
N ARG A 78 9.04 7.71 -26.45
CA ARG A 78 9.25 7.64 -27.91
C ARG A 78 10.32 6.64 -28.33
N ARG A 79 11.21 6.25 -27.39
CA ARG A 79 12.38 5.38 -27.64
C ARG A 79 12.22 3.98 -27.04
N ALA A 80 11.08 3.68 -26.42
CA ALA A 80 10.85 2.41 -25.73
C ALA A 80 9.38 1.99 -25.83
N ASP A 81 9.14 0.67 -25.86
CA ASP A 81 7.79 0.13 -25.83
C ASP A 81 7.12 0.46 -24.48
N HIS A 82 7.90 0.39 -23.40
CA HIS A 82 7.44 0.59 -22.04
C HIS A 82 8.35 1.51 -21.23
N VAL A 83 7.73 2.49 -20.56
CA VAL A 83 8.37 3.29 -19.51
C VAL A 83 7.71 2.93 -18.19
N ILE A 84 8.52 2.51 -17.23
CA ILE A 84 8.10 2.17 -15.88
C ILE A 84 8.60 3.25 -14.94
N ILE A 85 7.73 3.87 -14.15
CA ILE A 85 8.10 4.88 -13.16
C ILE A 85 8.01 4.28 -11.76
N ASP A 86 9.13 4.26 -11.03
CA ASP A 86 9.17 3.98 -9.59
C ASP A 86 9.02 5.29 -8.82
N GLY A 87 7.87 5.50 -8.18
CA GLY A 87 7.56 6.77 -7.53
C GLY A 87 8.09 6.87 -6.09
N PRO A 88 8.37 8.08 -5.60
CA PRO A 88 8.83 8.31 -4.23
C PRO A 88 7.74 8.03 -3.19
N PRO A 89 8.11 7.70 -1.94
CA PRO A 89 7.21 7.82 -0.79
C PRO A 89 7.05 9.28 -0.37
N ARG A 90 5.86 9.69 0.08
CA ARG A 90 5.56 10.97 0.77
C ARG A 90 5.80 12.28 -0.01
N ILE A 91 6.45 12.26 -1.18
CA ILE A 91 6.73 13.48 -1.96
C ILE A 91 5.61 13.73 -2.97
N ALA A 92 4.66 14.60 -2.60
CA ALA A 92 3.46 14.86 -3.40
C ALA A 92 3.75 15.47 -4.77
N ALA A 93 4.71 16.40 -4.89
CA ALA A 93 5.02 17.07 -6.15
C ALA A 93 5.56 16.10 -7.22
N LEU A 94 6.52 15.24 -6.84
CA LEU A 94 7.03 14.17 -7.70
C LEU A 94 5.95 13.14 -8.04
N ALA A 95 5.11 12.75 -7.08
CA ALA A 95 3.99 11.85 -7.33
C ALA A 95 2.99 12.45 -8.34
N ARG A 96 2.67 13.74 -8.25
CA ARG A 96 1.82 14.45 -9.22
C ARG A 96 2.46 14.49 -10.61
N SER A 97 3.76 14.78 -10.69
CA SER A 97 4.49 14.74 -11.96
C SER A 97 4.42 13.35 -12.61
N ALA A 98 4.63 12.29 -11.82
CA ALA A 98 4.46 10.92 -12.30
C ALA A 98 3.03 10.60 -12.75
N LEU A 99 2.00 11.09 -12.06
CA LEU A 99 0.60 10.95 -12.47
C LEU A 99 0.30 11.64 -13.80
N LEU A 100 0.85 12.83 -14.03
CA LEU A 100 0.66 13.58 -15.27
C LEU A 100 1.39 12.95 -16.47
N ALA A 101 2.43 12.15 -16.21
CA ALA A 101 3.14 11.41 -17.26
C ALA A 101 2.50 10.04 -17.57
N ALA A 102 1.91 9.39 -16.56
CA ALA A 102 1.47 8.00 -16.68
C ALA A 102 0.19 7.83 -17.52
N GLU A 103 0.09 6.71 -18.23
CA GLU A 103 -1.17 6.22 -18.80
C GLU A 103 -1.90 5.31 -17.80
N ARG A 104 -1.12 4.55 -17.03
CA ARG A 104 -1.59 3.57 -16.05
C ARG A 104 -0.87 3.76 -14.73
N VAL A 105 -1.61 3.74 -13.63
CA VAL A 105 -1.07 3.82 -12.27
C VAL A 105 -1.43 2.57 -11.51
N LEU A 106 -0.42 1.92 -10.96
CA LEU A 106 -0.57 0.81 -10.03
C LEU A 106 -0.28 1.31 -8.62
N ILE A 107 -1.19 1.01 -7.69
CA ILE A 107 -1.09 1.42 -6.29
C ILE A 107 -0.81 0.17 -5.44
N PRO A 108 0.46 -0.11 -5.11
CA PRO A 108 0.78 -1.27 -4.30
C PRO A 108 0.29 -1.07 -2.88
N VAL A 109 -0.43 -2.04 -2.34
CA VAL A 109 -0.94 -2.03 -0.96
C VAL A 109 -0.67 -3.37 -0.30
N GLN A 110 -0.38 -3.38 0.99
CA GLN A 110 -0.31 -4.63 1.75
C GLN A 110 -1.74 -5.10 2.09
N PRO A 111 -1.97 -6.41 2.32
CA PRO A 111 -3.27 -6.90 2.74
C PRO A 111 -3.54 -6.54 4.20
N SER A 112 -3.84 -5.28 4.46
CA SER A 112 -4.12 -4.72 5.77
C SER A 112 -5.09 -3.56 5.61
N PRO A 113 -6.18 -3.48 6.39
CA PRO A 113 -7.12 -2.37 6.30
C PRO A 113 -6.46 -0.99 6.48
N TYR A 114 -5.44 -0.90 7.34
CA TYR A 114 -4.68 0.34 7.55
C TYR A 114 -3.87 0.76 6.30
N ASP A 115 -3.38 -0.20 5.52
CA ASP A 115 -2.69 0.08 4.25
C ASP A 115 -3.66 0.63 3.20
N VAL A 116 -4.89 0.12 3.18
CA VAL A 116 -5.95 0.62 2.31
C VAL A 116 -6.33 2.05 2.69
N TRP A 117 -6.53 2.34 3.97
CA TRP A 117 -6.81 3.71 4.42
C TRP A 117 -5.66 4.69 4.14
N ALA A 118 -4.41 4.24 4.32
CA ALA A 118 -3.24 5.05 4.00
C ALA A 118 -3.13 5.39 2.49
N SER A 119 -3.86 4.69 1.63
CA SER A 119 -3.90 4.98 0.20
C SER A 119 -4.93 6.04 -0.21
N ALA A 120 -5.79 6.51 0.72
CA ALA A 120 -6.83 7.49 0.42
C ALA A 120 -6.27 8.81 -0.16
N GLU A 121 -5.14 9.30 0.37
CA GLU A 121 -4.45 10.48 -0.17
C GLU A 121 -3.98 10.25 -1.62
N MET A 122 -3.50 9.03 -1.92
CA MET A 122 -3.09 8.66 -3.28
C MET A 122 -4.29 8.63 -4.22
N VAL A 123 -5.44 8.12 -3.77
CA VAL A 123 -6.69 8.13 -4.54
C VAL A 123 -7.16 9.56 -4.83
N ALA A 124 -7.06 10.47 -3.86
CA ALA A 124 -7.39 11.88 -4.07
C ALA A 124 -6.50 12.52 -5.13
N LEU A 125 -5.17 12.33 -5.06
CA LEU A 125 -4.23 12.82 -6.06
C LEU A 125 -4.50 12.25 -7.46
N ILE A 126 -4.87 10.98 -7.56
CA ILE A 126 -5.24 10.36 -8.84
C ILE A 126 -6.50 11.01 -9.42
N ARG A 127 -7.51 11.27 -8.59
CA ARG A 127 -8.74 11.94 -9.04
C ARG A 127 -8.48 13.36 -9.51
N GLU A 128 -7.63 14.10 -8.79
CA GLU A 128 -7.16 15.42 -9.23
C GLU A 128 -6.44 15.33 -10.58
N ALA A 129 -5.53 14.37 -10.75
CA ALA A 129 -4.83 14.17 -12.01
C ALA A 129 -5.76 13.72 -13.16
N GLN A 130 -6.82 12.97 -12.86
CA GLN A 130 -7.82 12.55 -13.85
C GLN A 130 -8.63 13.70 -14.43
N VAL A 131 -8.74 14.84 -13.74
CA VAL A 131 -9.32 16.07 -14.30
C VAL A 131 -8.52 16.55 -15.50
N PHE A 132 -7.19 16.51 -15.41
CA PHE A 132 -6.28 16.90 -16.50
C PHE A 132 -6.02 15.76 -17.49
N ARG A 133 -6.11 14.50 -17.04
CA ARG A 133 -5.91 13.30 -17.85
C ARG A 133 -7.07 12.31 -17.70
N PRO A 134 -8.19 12.53 -18.39
CA PRO A 134 -9.36 11.63 -18.30
C PRO A 134 -9.06 10.18 -18.71
N ALA A 135 -8.04 9.97 -19.55
CA ALA A 135 -7.60 8.65 -19.98
C ALA A 135 -6.77 7.88 -18.93
N LEU A 136 -6.35 8.52 -17.82
CA LEU A 136 -5.53 7.91 -16.78
C LEU A 136 -6.31 6.79 -16.07
N ARG A 137 -5.81 5.55 -16.20
CA ARG A 137 -6.38 4.39 -15.52
C ARG A 137 -5.56 4.07 -14.27
N ALA A 138 -6.22 3.91 -13.13
CA ALA A 138 -5.56 3.52 -11.89
C ALA A 138 -6.18 2.24 -11.30
N ALA A 139 -5.34 1.41 -10.69
CA ALA A 139 -5.78 0.18 -10.01
C ALA A 139 -4.90 -0.16 -8.81
N PHE A 140 -5.50 -0.76 -7.79
CA PHE A 140 -4.79 -1.31 -6.65
C PHE A 140 -4.13 -2.65 -6.98
N VAL A 141 -2.94 -2.88 -6.40
CA VAL A 141 -2.23 -4.16 -6.47
C VAL A 141 -1.91 -4.64 -5.07
N ILE A 142 -2.46 -5.79 -4.69
CA ILE A 142 -2.16 -6.38 -3.39
C ILE A 142 -0.75 -6.99 -3.45
N ASN A 143 0.14 -6.47 -2.62
CA ASN A 143 1.54 -6.90 -2.50
C ASN A 143 1.82 -7.50 -1.13
N ARG A 144 2.88 -8.33 -1.05
CA ARG A 144 3.37 -8.97 0.18
C ARG A 144 2.28 -9.77 0.91
N ARG A 145 1.43 -10.48 0.17
CA ARG A 145 0.42 -11.36 0.78
C ARG A 145 1.09 -12.49 1.55
N VAL A 146 0.92 -12.52 2.87
CA VAL A 146 1.26 -13.68 3.71
C VAL A 146 0.09 -14.65 3.60
N SER A 147 0.31 -15.76 2.90
CA SER A 147 -0.75 -16.70 2.53
C SER A 147 -1.10 -17.65 3.67
N THR A 148 -1.96 -17.23 4.63
CA THR A 148 -2.82 -18.13 5.44
C THR A 148 -3.81 -17.45 6.39
N THR A 149 -4.03 -16.13 6.35
CA THR A 149 -4.90 -15.44 7.33
C THR A 149 -6.15 -14.84 6.71
N ILE A 150 -7.23 -14.79 7.50
CA ILE A 150 -8.52 -14.12 7.21
C ILE A 150 -8.31 -12.69 6.68
N ILE A 151 -7.22 -12.04 7.09
CA ILE A 151 -6.75 -10.71 6.70
C ILE A 151 -6.66 -10.53 5.17
N GLY A 152 -6.33 -11.58 4.41
CA GLY A 152 -6.29 -11.51 2.95
C GLY A 152 -7.67 -11.38 2.28
N ARG A 153 -8.76 -11.86 2.92
CA ARG A 153 -10.14 -11.63 2.44
C ARG A 153 -10.61 -10.23 2.83
N GLU A 154 -10.33 -9.82 4.07
CA GLU A 154 -10.67 -8.49 4.58
C GLU A 154 -10.04 -7.38 3.74
N ALA A 155 -8.77 -7.52 3.35
CA ALA A 155 -8.10 -6.53 2.51
C ALA A 155 -8.78 -6.32 1.14
N ARG A 156 -9.27 -7.40 0.50
CA ARG A 156 -10.02 -7.29 -0.75
C ARG A 156 -11.38 -6.62 -0.53
N GLN A 157 -12.04 -6.92 0.58
CA GLN A 157 -13.30 -6.31 0.94
C GLN A 157 -13.13 -4.80 1.20
N SER A 158 -12.10 -4.40 1.95
CA SER A 158 -11.77 -2.98 2.15
C SER A 158 -11.40 -2.26 0.86
N LEU A 159 -10.77 -2.96 -0.10
CA LEU A 159 -10.51 -2.40 -1.43
C LEU A 159 -11.75 -2.30 -2.31
N ALA A 160 -12.76 -3.15 -2.10
CA ALA A 160 -14.03 -3.07 -2.82
C ALA A 160 -14.84 -1.82 -2.43
N GLU A 161 -14.60 -1.27 -1.24
CA GLU A 161 -15.17 0.01 -0.78
C GLU A 161 -14.44 1.22 -1.37
N GLN A 162 -13.26 1.04 -1.97
CA GLN A 162 -12.51 2.12 -2.60
C GLN A 162 -13.02 2.41 -4.03
N PRO A 163 -12.88 3.66 -4.50
CA PRO A 163 -13.40 4.03 -5.82
C PRO A 163 -12.56 3.53 -6.99
N LEU A 164 -11.39 2.92 -6.75
CA LEU A 164 -10.53 2.37 -7.78
C LEU A 164 -10.57 0.84 -7.73
N PRO A 165 -10.54 0.16 -8.89
CA PRO A 165 -10.56 -1.29 -8.95
C PRO A 165 -9.27 -1.89 -8.38
N ALA A 166 -9.37 -3.09 -7.79
CA ALA A 166 -8.22 -3.91 -7.45
C ALA A 166 -7.94 -4.94 -8.56
N LEU A 167 -6.67 -5.11 -8.93
CA LEU A 167 -6.27 -6.16 -9.86
C LEU A 167 -6.51 -7.55 -9.25
N ARG A 168 -6.87 -8.51 -10.12
CA ARG A 168 -7.07 -9.91 -9.72
C ARG A 168 -5.76 -10.57 -9.27
N ALA A 169 -4.64 -10.17 -9.88
CA ALA A 169 -3.32 -10.69 -9.56
C ALA A 169 -2.83 -10.13 -8.22
N GLU A 170 -2.30 -11.01 -7.37
CA GLU A 170 -1.76 -10.67 -6.06
C GLU A 170 -0.31 -11.17 -5.95
N VAL A 171 0.56 -10.37 -5.33
CA VAL A 171 1.96 -10.74 -5.12
C VAL A 171 2.15 -11.25 -3.69
N ARG A 172 2.60 -12.51 -3.57
CA ARG A 172 2.83 -13.18 -2.27
C ARG A 172 4.19 -12.82 -1.70
N ARG A 173 4.28 -12.76 -0.36
CA ARG A 173 5.56 -12.58 0.34
C ARG A 173 6.45 -13.79 0.06
N GLY A 174 7.69 -13.56 -0.39
CA GLY A 174 8.65 -14.62 -0.70
C GLY A 174 8.42 -15.35 -2.03
N ALA A 175 7.57 -14.86 -2.93
CA ALA A 175 7.46 -15.42 -4.28
C ALA A 175 8.76 -15.13 -5.06
N PRO A 176 9.52 -16.16 -5.49
CA PRO A 176 10.68 -15.95 -6.32
C PRO A 176 10.25 -15.53 -7.73
N ALA A 177 11.01 -14.62 -8.35
CA ALA A 177 10.72 -13.98 -9.64
C ALA A 177 10.33 -14.95 -10.77
N HIS A 178 10.81 -16.20 -10.73
CA HIS A 178 10.57 -17.21 -11.76
C HIS A 178 9.16 -17.85 -11.73
N ARG A 179 8.33 -17.61 -10.71
CA ARG A 179 7.03 -18.31 -10.53
C ARG A 179 5.79 -17.49 -10.96
N LEU A 180 5.96 -16.34 -11.61
CA LEU A 180 4.84 -15.62 -12.26
C LEU A 180 4.43 -16.24 -13.62
N ARG A 181 5.13 -17.27 -14.09
CA ARG A 181 4.96 -17.91 -15.41
C ARG A 181 3.68 -18.74 -15.59
N ARG A 182 2.75 -18.78 -14.62
CA ARG A 182 1.54 -19.64 -14.66
C ARG A 182 0.22 -18.94 -14.35
N GLN A 183 0.08 -17.66 -14.70
CA GLN A 183 -1.26 -17.06 -14.86
C GLN A 183 -1.34 -16.34 -16.21
N ARG A 184 -1.65 -17.11 -17.26
CA ARG A 184 -2.09 -16.55 -18.54
C ARG A 184 -3.47 -15.90 -18.33
N GLY A 185 -3.48 -14.65 -17.86
CA GLY A 185 -4.63 -13.78 -17.91
C GLY A 185 -4.52 -12.89 -19.14
N ARG A 186 -5.18 -13.30 -20.22
CA ARG A 186 -5.35 -12.53 -21.45
C ARG A 186 -5.94 -11.16 -21.09
N TRP A 187 -5.20 -10.08 -21.31
CA TRP A 187 -5.76 -8.73 -21.33
C TRP A 187 -6.65 -8.63 -22.58
N SER A 188 -7.92 -9.03 -22.47
CA SER A 188 -8.91 -8.69 -23.48
C SER A 188 -9.34 -7.25 -23.25
N ALA A 189 -8.93 -6.38 -24.17
CA ALA A 189 -9.46 -5.04 -24.32
C ALA A 189 -11.00 -5.09 -24.30
N CYS A 190 -11.61 -4.42 -23.32
CA CYS A 190 -13.02 -4.11 -23.37
C CYS A 190 -13.16 -2.81 -24.18
N THR A 191 -13.12 -2.95 -25.50
CA THR A 191 -13.65 -1.97 -26.45
C THR A 191 -14.90 -2.59 -27.05
N ARG A 192 -16.07 -2.10 -26.63
CA ARG A 192 -17.27 -2.05 -27.45
C ARG A 192 -18.31 -1.17 -26.77
N ASP A 193 -18.33 0.07 -27.22
CA ASP A 193 -19.58 0.77 -27.48
C ASP A 193 -20.41 -0.06 -28.47
N CYS A 194 -21.68 -0.25 -28.17
CA CYS A 194 -22.75 -0.39 -29.16
C CYS A 194 -24.08 -0.07 -28.46
N ALA A 195 -24.58 1.13 -28.72
CA ALA A 195 -26.00 1.42 -28.71
C ALA A 195 -26.75 0.42 -29.60
N GLY A 196 -27.96 0.01 -29.22
CA GLY A 196 -28.80 -0.78 -30.12
C GLY A 196 -29.84 -1.62 -29.38
N GLN A 197 -31.07 -1.11 -29.39
CA GLN A 197 -32.31 -1.79 -29.02
C GLN A 197 -32.37 -3.24 -29.53
N ARG A 198 -32.89 -4.15 -28.69
CA ARG A 198 -34.00 -5.05 -29.03
C ARG A 198 -34.41 -5.92 -27.85
N SER A 199 -35.68 -5.75 -27.50
CA SER A 199 -36.63 -6.70 -26.91
C SER A 199 -36.12 -8.10 -26.53
N CYS A 200 -36.39 -8.50 -25.29
CA CYS A 200 -37.08 -9.76 -25.05
C CYS A 200 -37.94 -9.63 -23.78
N ALA A 201 -39.24 -9.55 -24.01
CA ALA A 201 -40.28 -9.74 -23.02
C ALA A 201 -40.42 -11.25 -22.69
N ARG A 202 -41.12 -11.49 -21.57
CA ARG A 202 -41.57 -12.76 -20.97
C ARG A 202 -40.56 -13.36 -20.00
N ASP A 203 -40.91 -13.76 -18.78
CA ASP A 203 -42.23 -14.21 -18.33
C ASP A 203 -42.49 -13.95 -16.85
N ARG A 204 -43.78 -13.78 -16.54
CA ARG A 204 -44.34 -13.56 -15.21
C ARG A 204 -44.45 -14.90 -14.46
N ARG A 205 -44.31 -14.85 -13.13
CA ARG A 205 -45.25 -15.39 -12.11
C ARG A 205 -44.56 -15.26 -10.73
N ALA A 206 -44.99 -14.33 -9.89
CA ALA A 206 -46.15 -14.39 -8.99
C ALA A 206 -45.82 -15.10 -7.66
N GLY A 207 -45.97 -14.37 -6.55
CA GLY A 207 -45.84 -14.92 -5.20
C GLY A 207 -45.66 -13.84 -4.14
N GLY A 208 -46.63 -12.93 -4.01
CA GLY A 208 -46.70 -12.04 -2.85
C GLY A 208 -47.12 -12.80 -1.59
N ARG A 209 -46.69 -12.28 -0.43
CA ARG A 209 -47.48 -12.31 0.81
C ARG A 209 -46.93 -11.28 1.80
N THR A 210 -47.78 -10.28 2.04
CA THR A 210 -47.77 -9.31 3.14
C THR A 210 -48.08 -10.01 4.47
N ALA A 211 -47.46 -9.55 5.56
CA ALA A 211 -48.07 -9.56 6.89
C ALA A 211 -47.46 -8.44 7.75
N ALA A 212 -48.33 -7.53 8.19
CA ALA A 212 -48.09 -6.55 9.24
C ALA A 212 -48.71 -7.06 10.56
N VAL A 213 -48.65 -6.20 11.59
CA VAL A 213 -49.24 -6.27 12.95
C VAL A 213 -48.42 -7.18 13.92
N ALA A 214 -48.07 -6.83 15.17
CA ALA A 214 -48.58 -5.85 16.11
C ALA A 214 -47.51 -5.42 17.14
N ASP A 215 -47.80 -4.27 17.74
CA ASP A 215 -47.14 -3.57 18.85
C ASP A 215 -47.41 -4.25 20.20
N MET A 216 -46.41 -4.36 21.07
CA MET A 216 -46.59 -4.51 22.53
C MET A 216 -45.46 -3.79 23.28
N THR A 217 -45.91 -2.80 24.03
CA THR A 217 -45.20 -1.86 24.90
C THR A 217 -44.52 -2.52 26.10
N ALA A 218 -43.25 -2.17 26.35
CA ALA A 218 -42.65 -2.18 27.69
C ALA A 218 -41.57 -1.09 27.81
N LYS A 219 -41.78 -0.14 28.75
CA LYS A 219 -40.91 1.01 29.09
C LYS A 219 -39.64 0.55 29.82
N GLN A 220 -38.46 1.08 29.46
CA GLN A 220 -37.20 0.98 30.22
C GLN A 220 -36.39 2.32 30.15
N PRO A 221 -35.51 2.60 31.14
CA PRO A 221 -35.14 3.95 31.63
C PRO A 221 -34.01 4.62 30.80
N PRO A 222 -33.65 5.90 31.06
CA PRO A 222 -33.02 6.76 30.05
C PRO A 222 -31.55 6.36 29.83
N ARG A 223 -31.21 6.07 28.57
CA ARG A 223 -29.84 5.75 28.15
C ARG A 223 -29.04 7.02 27.89
N GLY A 224 -27.90 7.15 28.55
CA GLY A 224 -26.85 8.10 28.21
C GLY A 224 -26.42 7.99 26.74
N LYS A 225 -26.07 9.13 26.16
CA LYS A 225 -25.73 9.28 24.73
C LYS A 225 -24.65 8.27 24.32
N ARG A 226 -25.02 7.32 23.45
CA ARG A 226 -24.08 6.44 22.74
C ARG A 226 -23.41 7.25 21.63
N VAL A 227 -22.08 7.39 21.71
CA VAL A 227 -21.26 7.88 20.60
C VAL A 227 -21.19 6.78 19.54
N GLY A 228 -21.64 7.10 18.31
CA GLY A 228 -21.55 6.19 17.18
C GLY A 228 -20.09 5.93 16.79
N ILE A 229 -19.70 4.67 16.70
CA ILE A 229 -18.39 4.26 16.18
C ILE A 229 -18.38 4.61 14.69
N GLY A 230 -17.65 5.66 14.31
CA GLY A 230 -17.57 6.16 12.93
C GLY A 230 -17.37 7.67 12.78
N VAL A 231 -17.38 8.45 13.86
CA VAL A 231 -17.14 9.91 13.78
C VAL A 231 -15.67 10.21 14.08
N ARG A 232 -15.00 10.92 13.15
CA ARG A 232 -13.67 11.52 13.35
C ARG A 232 -13.72 12.43 14.60
N PRO A 233 -12.85 12.25 15.62
CA PRO A 233 -12.81 13.17 16.74
C PRO A 233 -12.54 14.61 16.26
N PRO A 234 -13.20 15.64 16.81
CA PRO A 234 -12.86 17.02 16.49
C PRO A 234 -11.42 17.30 16.89
N ALA A 235 -10.74 18.14 16.09
CA ALA A 235 -9.37 18.54 16.36
C ALA A 235 -9.30 19.20 17.75
N ASN A 236 -8.51 18.62 18.66
CA ASN A 236 -8.30 19.17 19.98
C ASN A 236 -7.33 20.37 19.86
N PRO A 237 -7.75 21.61 20.21
CA PRO A 237 -6.87 22.79 20.18
C PRO A 237 -5.64 22.68 21.09
N HIS A 238 -5.60 21.71 22.02
CA HIS A 238 -4.46 21.46 22.89
C HIS A 238 -3.36 20.55 22.31
N ALA A 239 -3.52 20.05 21.08
CA ALA A 239 -2.49 19.23 20.43
C ALA A 239 -1.24 20.04 19.99
N GLU A 240 -1.36 21.37 19.85
CA GLU A 240 -0.24 22.26 19.49
C GLU A 240 0.65 22.65 20.70
N ALA A 241 0.25 22.34 21.93
CA ALA A 241 0.99 22.70 23.14
C ALA A 241 2.19 21.79 23.46
N TRP A 242 2.44 20.73 22.68
CA TRP A 242 3.55 19.78 22.91
C TRP A 242 4.79 20.06 22.06
N ILE A 243 4.84 21.21 21.38
CA ILE A 243 6.06 21.76 20.79
C ILE A 243 6.60 22.81 21.76
N ARG A 244 7.39 22.38 22.74
CA ARG A 244 8.36 23.25 23.41
C ARG A 244 9.74 22.64 23.22
N GLN A 245 10.64 23.51 22.75
CA GLN A 245 12.08 23.30 22.65
C GLN A 245 12.61 22.60 23.90
N GLY A 246 13.25 21.46 23.72
CA GLY A 246 14.20 20.96 24.71
C GLY A 246 15.48 21.78 24.56
N ASP A 247 15.89 22.41 25.67
CA ASP A 247 17.13 23.18 25.81
C ASP A 247 18.34 22.46 25.20
N ALA A 248 19.16 23.23 24.51
CA ALA A 248 20.36 22.78 23.81
C ALA A 248 21.55 22.45 24.74
N ASP A 249 21.38 22.46 26.07
CA ASP A 249 22.48 22.35 27.03
C ASP A 249 22.33 21.12 27.95
N ALA A 250 22.40 19.91 27.38
CA ALA A 250 22.71 18.67 28.11
C ALA A 250 23.11 17.52 27.18
N LEU A 251 24.01 17.76 26.23
CA LEU A 251 24.64 16.68 25.45
C LEU A 251 25.82 16.10 26.24
N ASN A 252 25.56 15.04 27.02
CA ASN A 252 26.62 14.13 27.47
C ASN A 252 26.62 12.86 26.61
N LYS A 253 27.80 12.55 26.07
CA LYS A 253 28.13 11.50 25.09
C LYS A 253 27.63 10.11 25.52
N GLY A 254 26.82 9.49 24.68
CA GLY A 254 26.38 8.09 24.82
C GLY A 254 25.15 7.80 23.97
N ASP A 255 25.35 7.72 22.65
CA ASP A 255 24.42 7.29 21.60
C ASP A 255 23.10 6.60 22.02
N LEU A 256 21.98 7.34 21.95
CA LEU A 256 20.64 6.76 21.96
C LEU A 256 20.29 6.21 20.55
N TYR A 257 20.86 5.07 20.18
CA TYR A 257 20.36 4.31 19.02
C TYR A 257 18.96 3.78 19.34
N THR A 258 17.92 4.46 18.88
CA THR A 258 16.53 4.01 19.03
C THR A 258 16.11 3.19 17.81
N ALA A 259 16.09 1.86 17.94
CA ALA A 259 15.51 0.97 16.94
C ALA A 259 14.03 0.69 17.25
N ARG A 260 13.15 0.79 16.25
CA ARG A 260 11.71 0.50 16.41
C ARG A 260 11.40 -0.94 15.98
N LEU A 261 11.18 -1.81 16.96
CA LEU A 261 10.76 -3.20 16.72
C LEU A 261 9.24 -3.29 16.52
N THR A 262 8.79 -3.93 15.43
CA THR A 262 7.37 -4.23 15.18
C THR A 262 7.18 -5.75 15.21
N LEU A 263 6.24 -6.23 16.05
CA LEU A 263 5.95 -7.65 16.25
C LEU A 263 4.52 -7.95 15.78
N ASP A 264 4.39 -8.83 14.80
CA ASP A 264 3.09 -9.32 14.34
C ASP A 264 2.59 -10.41 15.29
N VAL A 265 1.48 -10.13 16.00
CA VAL A 265 0.83 -11.08 16.92
C VAL A 265 -0.63 -11.27 16.52
N THR A 266 -1.15 -12.49 16.68
CA THR A 266 -2.58 -12.74 16.45
C THR A 266 -3.45 -11.97 17.45
N PRO A 267 -4.72 -11.63 17.14
CA PRO A 267 -5.62 -10.96 18.09
C PRO A 267 -5.76 -11.72 19.41
N ALA A 268 -5.83 -13.06 19.36
CA ALA A 268 -5.90 -13.92 20.55
C ALA A 268 -4.62 -13.83 21.39
N LEU A 269 -3.45 -13.85 20.75
CA LEU A 269 -2.17 -13.70 21.45
C LEU A 269 -2.01 -12.30 22.05
N ARG A 270 -2.43 -11.25 21.33
CA ARG A 270 -2.43 -9.88 21.83
C ARG A 270 -3.32 -9.73 23.08
N ALA A 271 -4.49 -10.37 23.09
CA ALA A 271 -5.39 -10.37 24.25
C ALA A 271 -4.72 -11.06 25.45
N ARG A 272 -4.12 -12.24 25.24
CA ARG A 272 -3.38 -12.96 26.29
C ARG A 272 -2.22 -12.14 26.85
N ILE A 273 -1.41 -11.51 26.00
CA ILE A 273 -0.29 -10.64 26.42
C ILE A 273 -0.81 -9.48 27.27
N LYS A 274 -1.92 -8.84 26.89
CA LYS A 274 -2.53 -7.76 27.67
C LYS A 274 -3.03 -8.23 29.03
N ILE A 275 -3.69 -9.38 29.08
CA ILE A 275 -4.19 -9.96 30.34
C ILE A 275 -3.02 -10.27 31.28
N VAL A 276 -1.94 -10.87 30.75
CA VAL A 276 -0.73 -11.16 31.53
C VAL A 276 -0.06 -9.87 32.03
N ALA A 277 0.10 -8.87 31.16
CA ALA A 277 0.68 -7.59 31.55
C ALA A 277 -0.15 -6.90 32.66
N PHE A 278 -1.48 -6.91 32.51
CA PHE A 278 -2.40 -6.36 33.50
C PHE A 278 -2.35 -7.11 34.83
N GLY A 279 -2.34 -8.45 34.80
CA GLY A 279 -2.20 -9.28 36.01
C GLY A 279 -0.87 -9.07 36.75
N GLN A 280 0.18 -8.63 36.05
CA GLN A 280 1.47 -8.27 36.62
C GLN A 280 1.61 -6.77 36.97
N GLY A 281 0.55 -5.97 36.77
CA GLY A 281 0.58 -4.53 37.05
C GLY A 281 1.54 -3.72 36.17
N VAL A 282 1.92 -4.24 35.00
CA VAL A 282 2.88 -3.59 34.09
C VAL A 282 2.26 -3.32 32.72
N THR A 283 2.86 -2.40 31.97
CA THR A 283 2.48 -2.19 30.56
C THR A 283 3.00 -3.32 29.68
N VAL A 284 2.34 -3.55 28.54
CA VAL A 284 2.82 -4.52 27.54
C VAL A 284 4.24 -4.21 27.08
N ALA A 285 4.60 -2.93 26.97
CA ALA A 285 5.96 -2.52 26.61
C ALA A 285 6.98 -2.93 27.68
N LYS A 286 6.68 -2.76 28.96
CA LYS A 286 7.57 -3.16 30.07
C LYS A 286 7.68 -4.69 30.19
N LEU A 287 6.56 -5.39 29.97
CA LEU A 287 6.53 -6.86 29.93
C LEU A 287 7.44 -7.40 28.81
N LEU A 288 7.31 -6.87 27.59
CA LEU A 288 8.12 -7.30 26.44
C LEU A 288 9.59 -6.91 26.59
N ARG A 289 9.87 -5.73 27.16
CA ARG A 289 11.24 -5.31 27.48
C ARG A 289 11.91 -6.31 28.43
N GLY A 290 11.26 -6.64 29.54
CA GLY A 290 11.80 -7.62 30.49
C GLY A 290 11.93 -9.03 29.91
N LEU A 291 11.11 -9.41 28.93
CA LEU A 291 11.29 -10.66 28.19
C LEU A 291 12.57 -10.61 27.34
N LEU A 292 12.77 -9.54 26.58
CA LEU A 292 13.95 -9.37 25.72
C LEU A 292 15.24 -9.29 26.54
N GLU A 293 15.25 -8.61 27.68
CA GLU A 293 16.43 -8.55 28.57
C GLU A 293 16.82 -9.92 29.12
N ARG A 294 15.84 -10.80 29.38
CA ARG A 294 16.09 -12.19 29.79
C ARG A 294 16.62 -13.05 28.66
N GLU A 295 16.02 -12.93 27.48
CA GLU A 295 16.37 -13.74 26.29
C GLU A 295 17.63 -13.24 25.60
N PHE A 296 18.03 -11.98 25.80
CA PHE A 296 19.20 -11.34 25.18
C PHE A 296 19.93 -10.48 26.22
N PRO A 297 20.61 -11.08 27.21
CA PRO A 297 21.34 -10.35 28.22
C PRO A 297 22.57 -9.65 27.62
N ASP A 298 22.94 -8.49 28.16
CA ASP A 298 24.07 -7.68 27.69
C ASP A 298 25.43 -8.42 27.76
N LYS A 299 25.56 -9.40 28.67
CA LYS A 299 26.79 -10.16 28.91
C LYS A 299 26.74 -11.53 28.25
N ARG A 300 26.77 -11.57 26.92
CA ARG A 300 27.08 -12.80 26.17
C ARG A 300 28.54 -12.79 25.72
N PRO A 301 29.21 -13.96 25.67
CA PRO A 301 30.57 -14.06 25.13
C PRO A 301 30.66 -13.57 23.67
N GLU A 302 29.53 -13.57 22.95
CA GLU A 302 29.39 -13.08 21.57
C GLU A 302 29.29 -11.55 21.45
N ASN A 303 29.05 -10.84 22.57
CA ASN A 303 28.84 -9.39 22.63
C ASN A 303 29.96 -8.66 23.40
N LEU A 304 31.01 -9.37 23.81
CA LEU A 304 32.24 -8.77 24.33
C LEU A 304 33.17 -8.48 23.14
N PRO A 305 33.85 -7.32 23.12
CA PRO A 305 34.71 -6.90 22.01
C PRO A 305 35.92 -7.82 21.81
#